data_AF-A0A833GJU6-F1
#
_entry.id   AF-A0A833GJU6-F1
#
_cell.length_a   1.000
_cell.length_b   1.000
_cell.length_c   1.000
_cell.angle_alpha   90.00
_cell.angle_beta   90.00
_cell.angle_gamma   90.00
#
_symmetry.space_group_name_H-M   'P 1'
#
loop_
_entity.id
_entity.type
_entity.pdbx_description
1 polymer ?
#
loop_
_entity_poly.entity_id
_entity_poly.type
_entity_poly.pdbx_seq_one_letter_code
_entity_poly.pdbx_strand_id
1 'polypeptide(L)'
;LGMVVHAVYDAGMHRLRTSNQPAFYWITAEAFGNFIGAGIWGFMMTLPQINLFSHGTQWTVSHGHFAFYGAYVCGVIAVLYVAKQRVTGVPMLAGRTWRWGFGLLNLGMVGMVMALLLAGMAQAFYGRAIGGSTLMAFTTASENLWFKSGMYARMLFGVIFAAGYVALVYDLLRSPRPAALPAAQPQPA
;
A
#
# COMPACT_ATOMS: atom_id res chain seq x y z
N LEU A 1 16.05 1.89 1.18
CA LEU A 1 15.60 1.05 2.31
C LEU A 1 16.58 1.09 3.50
N GLY A 2 17.89 0.91 3.29
CA GLY A 2 18.88 0.93 4.38
C GLY A 2 18.81 2.17 5.30
N MET A 3 18.67 3.37 4.73
CA MET A 3 18.49 4.60 5.53
C MET A 3 17.18 4.63 6.33
N VAL A 4 16.07 4.08 5.80
CA VAL A 4 14.78 4.03 6.52
C VAL A 4 14.84 3.01 7.66
N VAL A 5 15.43 1.83 7.40
CA VAL A 5 15.66 0.81 8.44
C VAL A 5 16.56 1.36 9.53
N HIS A 6 17.65 2.04 9.16
CA HIS A 6 18.53 2.70 10.11
C HIS A 6 17.82 3.79 10.90
N ALA A 7 17.03 4.67 10.25
CA ALA A 7 16.28 5.71 10.93
C ALA A 7 15.20 5.15 11.88
N VAL A 8 14.51 4.07 11.52
CA VAL A 8 13.55 3.38 12.40
C VAL A 8 14.27 2.68 13.56
N TYR A 9 15.42 2.08 13.30
CA TYR A 9 16.27 1.45 14.33
C TYR A 9 16.79 2.49 15.31
N ASP A 10 17.38 3.59 14.84
CA ASP A 10 17.84 4.70 15.67
C ASP A 10 16.69 5.32 16.45
N ALA A 11 15.53 5.55 15.83
CA ALA A 11 14.36 6.05 16.54
C ALA A 11 13.89 5.10 17.66
N GLY A 12 13.99 3.79 17.43
CA GLY A 12 13.72 2.77 18.45
C GLY A 12 14.76 2.74 19.57
N MET A 13 16.05 2.78 19.23
CA MET A 13 17.18 2.81 20.16
C MET A 13 17.15 4.06 21.04
N HIS A 14 16.84 5.22 20.46
CA HIS A 14 16.71 6.49 21.16
C HIS A 14 15.31 6.74 21.75
N ARG A 15 14.40 5.75 21.68
CA ARG A 15 13.02 5.80 22.21
C ARG A 15 12.27 7.07 21.81
N LEU A 16 12.51 7.55 20.58
CA LEU A 16 11.89 8.77 20.08
C LEU A 16 10.38 8.60 20.02
N ARG A 17 9.66 9.48 20.72
CA ARG A 17 8.19 9.47 20.74
C ARG A 17 7.66 10.38 19.64
N THR A 18 6.90 9.82 18.71
CA THR A 18 6.22 10.60 17.68
C THR A 18 4.97 11.23 18.27
N SER A 19 4.83 12.55 18.20
CA SER A 19 3.56 13.23 18.54
C SER A 19 2.46 12.94 17.51
N ASN A 20 2.84 12.57 16.29
CA ASN A 20 1.95 12.19 15.19
C ASN A 20 2.11 10.72 14.81
N GLN A 21 1.45 9.84 15.58
CA GLN A 21 1.47 8.41 15.26
C GLN A 21 0.96 8.11 13.84
N PRO A 22 -0.21 8.60 13.38
CA PRO A 22 -0.68 8.24 12.05
C PRO A 22 0.28 8.66 10.95
N ALA A 23 0.84 9.88 11.00
CA ALA A 23 1.82 10.32 9.99
C ALA A 23 3.05 9.40 9.94
N PHE A 24 3.58 8.99 11.10
CA PHE A 24 4.73 8.07 11.17
C PHE A 24 4.43 6.69 10.56
N TYR A 25 3.26 6.12 10.84
CA TYR A 25 2.88 4.83 10.26
C TYR A 25 2.65 4.93 8.74
N TRP A 26 2.04 6.01 8.27
CA TRP A 26 1.82 6.24 6.84
C TRP A 26 3.11 6.47 6.05
N ILE A 27 4.06 7.23 6.57
CA ILE A 27 5.36 7.41 5.91
C ILE A 27 6.21 6.13 5.94
N THR A 28 6.07 5.33 6.99
CA THR A 28 6.70 4.01 7.02
C THR A 28 6.10 3.10 5.95
N ALA A 29 4.77 3.06 5.83
CA ALA A 29 4.09 2.31 4.77
C ALA A 29 4.47 2.80 3.36
N GLU A 30 4.68 4.10 3.18
CA GLU A 30 5.19 4.70 1.93
C GLU A 30 6.58 4.13 1.58
N ALA A 31 7.53 4.20 2.51
CA ALA A 31 8.88 3.69 2.26
C ALA A 31 8.92 2.19 1.91
N PHE A 32 8.14 1.35 2.60
CA PHE A 32 8.03 -0.07 2.28
C PHE A 32 7.31 -0.32 0.96
N GLY A 33 6.17 0.34 0.75
CA GLY A 33 5.36 0.20 -0.47
C GLY A 33 6.11 0.66 -1.71
N ASN A 34 6.88 1.75 -1.63
CA ASN A 34 7.73 2.24 -2.71
C ASN A 34 8.83 1.23 -3.05
N PHE A 35 9.54 0.69 -2.06
CA PHE A 35 10.59 -0.30 -2.30
C PHE A 35 10.05 -1.58 -2.95
N ILE A 36 8.95 -2.14 -2.47
CA ILE A 36 8.42 -3.41 -3.00
C ILE A 36 7.66 -3.16 -4.31
N GLY A 37 6.75 -2.19 -4.33
CA GLY A 37 5.88 -1.90 -5.46
C GLY A 37 6.62 -1.27 -6.63
N ALA A 38 7.36 -0.19 -6.40
CA ALA A 38 8.12 0.49 -7.46
C ALA A 38 9.48 -0.18 -7.70
N GLY A 39 10.19 -0.55 -6.64
CA GLY A 39 11.52 -1.18 -6.74
C GLY A 39 11.45 -2.60 -7.29
N ILE A 40 10.96 -3.57 -6.50
CA ILE A 40 10.99 -4.99 -6.89
C ILE A 40 10.05 -5.28 -8.06
N TRP A 41 8.76 -4.97 -7.93
CA TRP A 41 7.77 -5.26 -8.98
C TRP A 41 8.06 -4.50 -10.27
N GLY A 42 8.44 -3.23 -10.15
CA GLY A 42 8.77 -2.39 -11.31
C GLY A 42 10.00 -2.91 -12.03
N PHE A 43 11.10 -3.19 -11.31
CA PHE A 43 12.32 -3.72 -11.90
C PHE A 43 12.10 -5.06 -12.62
N MET A 44 11.29 -5.96 -12.07
CA MET A 44 10.96 -7.20 -12.76
C MET A 44 10.34 -6.96 -14.15
N MET A 45 9.49 -5.94 -14.29
CA MET A 45 8.82 -5.64 -15.56
C MET A 45 9.67 -4.88 -16.56
N THR A 46 10.81 -4.30 -16.15
CA THR A 46 11.72 -3.65 -17.10
C THR A 46 12.57 -4.67 -17.86
N LEU A 47 12.75 -5.88 -17.31
CA LEU A 47 13.49 -6.96 -17.97
C LEU A 47 12.72 -7.44 -19.21
N PRO A 48 13.30 -7.37 -20.42
CA PRO A 48 12.62 -7.76 -21.67
C PRO A 48 12.04 -9.17 -21.64
N GLN A 49 12.74 -10.10 -20.99
CA GLN A 49 12.35 -11.51 -20.85
C GLN A 49 11.05 -11.70 -20.07
N ILE A 50 10.78 -10.81 -19.11
CA ILE A 50 9.54 -10.82 -18.33
C ILE A 50 8.48 -9.98 -19.04
N ASN A 51 8.86 -8.79 -19.50
CA ASN A 51 7.95 -7.85 -20.14
C ASN A 51 7.27 -8.43 -21.38
N LEU A 52 7.96 -9.29 -22.14
CA LEU A 52 7.39 -9.97 -23.30
C LEU A 52 6.04 -10.67 -22.99
N PHE A 53 5.92 -11.24 -21.78
CA PHE A 53 4.72 -11.97 -21.35
C PHE A 53 3.79 -11.14 -20.46
N SER A 54 4.33 -10.22 -19.66
CA SER A 54 3.55 -9.44 -18.70
C SER A 54 2.98 -8.15 -19.28
N HIS A 55 3.52 -7.61 -20.38
CA HIS A 55 3.09 -6.34 -20.95
C HIS A 55 1.61 -6.33 -21.33
N GLY A 56 0.87 -5.34 -20.83
CA GLY A 56 -0.56 -5.17 -21.07
C GLY A 56 -1.46 -6.22 -20.40
N THR A 57 -0.98 -6.86 -19.33
CA THR A 57 -1.76 -7.85 -18.55
C THR A 57 -2.16 -7.27 -17.18
N GLN A 58 -2.96 -8.00 -16.40
CA GLN A 58 -3.25 -7.64 -15.01
C GLN A 58 -2.01 -7.62 -14.11
N TRP A 59 -0.89 -8.20 -14.54
CA TRP A 59 0.38 -8.08 -13.82
C TRP A 59 0.86 -6.63 -13.84
N THR A 60 0.85 -5.94 -14.98
CA THR A 60 1.24 -4.51 -15.01
C THR A 60 0.29 -3.65 -14.18
N VAL A 61 -1.00 -4.00 -14.16
CA VAL A 61 -2.00 -3.33 -13.30
C VAL A 61 -1.70 -3.55 -11.82
N SER A 62 -1.31 -4.76 -11.42
CA SER A 62 -0.86 -5.09 -10.06
C SER A 62 0.30 -4.20 -9.61
N HIS A 63 1.35 -4.11 -10.43
CA HIS A 63 2.48 -3.20 -10.17
C HIS A 63 2.03 -1.74 -10.09
N GLY A 64 1.24 -1.27 -11.05
CA GLY A 64 0.81 0.13 -11.11
C GLY A 64 0.06 0.58 -9.86
N HIS A 65 -0.87 -0.25 -9.35
CA HIS A 65 -1.58 0.04 -8.11
C HIS A 65 -0.62 0.08 -6.91
N PHE A 66 0.25 -0.93 -6.78
CA PHE A 66 1.12 -1.01 -5.62
C PHE A 66 2.18 0.09 -5.59
N ALA A 67 2.78 0.39 -6.74
CA ALA A 67 3.75 1.47 -6.89
C ALA A 67 3.11 2.84 -6.66
N PHE A 68 1.94 3.11 -7.26
CA PHE A 68 1.25 4.38 -7.06
C PHE A 68 0.83 4.59 -5.60
N TYR A 69 0.26 3.56 -4.97
CA TYR A 69 -0.16 3.62 -3.58
C TYR A 69 1.05 3.78 -2.64
N GLY A 70 2.07 2.96 -2.84
CA GLY A 70 3.28 2.93 -2.03
C GLY A 70 4.13 4.18 -2.16
N ALA A 71 4.33 4.72 -3.38
CA ALA A 71 5.22 5.87 -3.59
C ALA A 71 4.52 7.22 -3.34
N TYR A 72 3.22 7.34 -3.64
CA TYR A 72 2.53 8.62 -3.62
C TYR A 72 1.42 8.70 -2.57
N VAL A 73 0.47 7.76 -2.60
CA VAL A 73 -0.76 7.87 -1.78
C VAL A 73 -0.43 7.85 -0.28
N CYS A 74 0.40 6.91 0.18
CA CYS A 74 0.80 6.83 1.58
C CYS A 74 1.53 8.10 2.05
N GLY A 75 2.40 8.66 1.22
CA GLY A 75 3.11 9.91 1.52
C GLY A 75 2.17 11.11 1.63
N VAL A 76 1.22 11.24 0.71
CA VAL A 76 0.19 12.29 0.76
C VAL A 76 -0.65 12.16 2.03
N ILE A 77 -1.07 10.95 2.40
CA ILE A 77 -1.83 10.73 3.64
C ILE A 77 -1.00 11.11 4.87
N ALA A 78 0.29 10.79 4.90
CA ALA A 78 1.17 11.21 5.99
C ALA A 78 1.21 12.74 6.14
N VAL A 79 1.35 13.46 5.03
CA VAL A 79 1.33 14.94 4.99
C VAL A 79 -0.02 15.48 5.47
N LEU A 80 -1.14 14.87 5.08
CA LEU A 80 -2.47 15.27 5.57
C LEU A 80 -2.60 15.14 7.09
N TYR A 81 -2.04 14.09 7.69
CA TYR A 81 -2.02 13.95 9.16
C TYR A 81 -1.10 14.97 9.85
N VAL A 82 0.01 15.37 9.21
CA VAL A 82 0.86 16.47 9.70
C VAL A 82 0.09 17.79 9.66
N ALA A 83 -0.59 18.10 8.55
CA ALA A 83 -1.41 19.29 8.41
C ALA A 83 -2.55 19.30 9.44
N LYS A 84 -3.24 18.17 9.63
CA LYS A 84 -4.30 18.02 10.64
C LYS A 84 -3.81 18.37 12.04
N GLN A 85 -2.63 17.92 12.44
CA GLN A 85 -2.07 18.25 13.75
C GLN A 85 -1.80 19.75 13.90
N ARG A 86 -1.22 20.37 12.87
CA ARG A 86 -0.89 21.81 12.88
C ARG A 86 -2.13 22.68 12.95
N VAL A 87 -3.18 22.34 12.19
CA VAL A 87 -4.45 23.10 12.17
C VAL A 87 -5.20 22.95 13.48
N THR A 88 -5.19 21.76 14.08
CA THR A 88 -5.96 21.49 15.30
C THR A 88 -5.21 21.88 16.58
N GLY A 89 -3.90 22.15 16.50
CA GLY A 89 -3.08 22.54 17.64
C GLY A 89 -2.94 21.46 18.72
N VAL A 90 -3.38 20.22 18.45
CA VAL A 90 -3.34 19.16 19.46
C VAL A 90 -1.90 18.68 19.67
N PRO A 91 -1.47 18.49 20.93
CA PRO A 91 -0.09 18.11 21.21
C PRO A 91 0.21 16.66 20.81
N MET A 92 -0.79 15.77 20.74
CA MET A 92 -0.63 14.40 20.27
C MET A 92 -1.84 13.89 19.47
N LEU A 93 -1.57 13.26 18.33
CA LEU A 93 -2.53 12.47 17.55
C LEU A 93 -2.31 10.98 17.80
N ALA A 94 -3.00 10.43 18.81
CA ALA A 94 -2.91 9.01 19.19
C ALA A 94 -4.28 8.32 19.24
N GLY A 95 -5.22 8.72 18.39
CA GLY A 95 -6.56 8.11 18.30
C GLY A 95 -6.52 6.64 17.90
N ARG A 96 -7.64 5.92 18.06
CA ARG A 96 -7.78 4.52 17.58
C ARG A 96 -8.43 4.43 16.19
N THR A 97 -9.07 5.50 15.72
CA THR A 97 -9.84 5.52 14.46
C THR A 97 -8.94 5.45 13.23
N TRP A 98 -7.83 6.21 13.18
CA TRP A 98 -6.85 6.12 12.09
C TRP A 98 -6.29 4.71 11.86
N ARG A 99 -6.24 3.85 12.89
CA ARG A 99 -5.74 2.47 12.78
C ARG A 99 -6.66 1.60 11.92
N TRP A 100 -7.97 1.85 11.95
CA TRP A 100 -8.92 1.16 11.08
C TRP A 100 -8.73 1.57 9.62
N GLY A 101 -8.61 2.87 9.34
CA GLY A 101 -8.30 3.37 8.00
C GLY A 101 -6.97 2.81 7.48
N PHE A 102 -5.93 2.85 8.31
CA PHE A 102 -4.61 2.29 7.98
C PHE A 102 -4.69 0.78 7.70
N GLY A 103 -5.33 0.00 8.58
CA GLY A 103 -5.42 -1.45 8.42
C GLY A 103 -6.21 -1.86 7.18
N LEU A 104 -7.40 -1.28 6.97
CA LEU A 104 -8.26 -1.62 5.84
C LEU A 104 -7.67 -1.20 4.50
N LEU A 105 -7.06 -0.01 4.40
CA LEU A 105 -6.42 0.45 3.15
C LEU A 105 -5.21 -0.42 2.79
N ASN A 106 -4.34 -0.74 3.75
CA ASN A 106 -3.17 -1.57 3.47
C ASN A 106 -3.56 -3.03 3.16
N LEU A 107 -4.50 -3.60 3.91
CA LEU A 107 -5.01 -4.96 3.65
C LEU A 107 -5.71 -5.04 2.29
N GLY A 108 -6.56 -4.06 1.98
CA GLY A 108 -7.24 -3.96 0.69
C GLY A 108 -6.26 -3.80 -0.46
N MET A 109 -5.23 -2.96 -0.31
CA MET A 109 -4.22 -2.76 -1.34
C MET A 109 -3.39 -4.02 -1.59
N VAL A 110 -2.80 -4.61 -0.54
CA VAL A 110 -1.98 -5.82 -0.67
C VAL A 110 -2.80 -6.97 -1.24
N GLY A 111 -4.01 -7.19 -0.73
CA GLY A 111 -4.90 -8.23 -1.24
C GLY A 111 -5.29 -8.01 -2.70
N MET A 112 -5.63 -6.78 -3.09
CA MET A 112 -5.97 -6.45 -4.47
C MET A 112 -4.79 -6.65 -5.43
N VAL A 113 -3.60 -6.19 -5.04
CA VAL A 113 -2.36 -6.31 -5.83
C VAL A 113 -2.01 -7.78 -6.05
N MET A 114 -2.11 -8.61 -5.01
CA MET A 114 -1.86 -10.06 -5.14
C MET A 114 -2.93 -10.76 -5.99
N ALA A 115 -4.19 -10.35 -5.90
CA ALA A 115 -5.26 -10.88 -6.73
C ALA A 115 -5.08 -10.52 -8.22
N LEU A 116 -4.67 -9.28 -8.51
CA LEU A 116 -4.31 -8.82 -9.84
C LEU A 116 -3.10 -9.55 -10.39
N LEU A 117 -2.09 -9.82 -9.55
CA LEU A 117 -0.91 -10.58 -9.94
C LEU A 117 -1.29 -12.00 -10.35
N LEU A 118 -2.14 -12.67 -9.58
CA LEU A 118 -2.61 -14.02 -9.88
C LEU A 118 -3.35 -14.07 -11.23
N ALA A 119 -4.25 -13.11 -11.47
CA ALA A 119 -4.92 -12.98 -12.76
C ALA A 119 -3.94 -12.66 -13.89
N GLY A 120 -2.96 -11.80 -13.64
CA GLY A 120 -1.91 -11.44 -14.60
C GLY A 120 -1.02 -12.62 -14.97
N MET A 121 -0.74 -13.50 -14.00
CA MET A 121 0.04 -14.71 -14.22
C MET A 121 -0.70 -15.70 -15.12
N ALA A 122 -2.02 -15.83 -14.94
CA ALA A 122 -2.84 -16.63 -15.85
C ALA A 122 -2.81 -16.07 -17.29
N GLN A 123 -2.84 -14.73 -17.45
CA GLN A 123 -2.71 -14.10 -18.77
C GLN A 123 -1.31 -14.29 -19.38
N ALA A 124 -0.25 -14.13 -18.59
CA ALA A 124 1.13 -14.27 -19.05
C ALA A 124 1.42 -15.72 -19.50
N PHE A 125 0.99 -16.73 -18.74
CA PHE A 125 1.26 -18.11 -19.11
C PHE A 125 0.30 -18.67 -20.15
N TYR A 126 -1.01 -18.64 -19.89
CA TYR A 126 -1.98 -19.27 -20.80
C TYR A 126 -2.24 -18.41 -22.05
N GLY A 127 -2.26 -17.08 -21.89
CA GLY A 127 -2.53 -16.16 -22.99
C GLY A 127 -1.31 -15.90 -23.88
N ARG A 128 -0.10 -15.88 -23.30
CA ARG A 128 1.13 -15.50 -24.05
C ARG A 128 2.08 -16.68 -24.21
N ALA A 129 2.62 -17.22 -23.11
CA ALA A 129 3.69 -18.22 -23.17
C ALA A 129 3.28 -19.54 -23.86
N ILE A 130 2.10 -20.06 -23.51
CA ILE A 130 1.57 -21.33 -24.05
C ILE A 130 0.71 -21.06 -25.29
N GLY A 131 -0.19 -20.06 -25.22
CA GLY A 131 -1.21 -19.82 -26.24
C GLY A 131 -0.76 -18.94 -27.42
N GLY A 132 0.46 -18.42 -27.41
CA GLY A 132 1.03 -17.69 -28.56
C GLY A 132 0.35 -16.34 -28.86
N SER A 133 -0.35 -15.73 -27.90
CA SER A 133 -1.01 -14.42 -28.05
C SER A 133 -2.12 -14.35 -29.10
N THR A 134 -2.76 -15.48 -29.43
CA THR A 134 -3.91 -15.51 -30.35
C THR A 134 -5.20 -15.05 -29.65
N LEU A 135 -6.24 -14.74 -30.44
CA LEU A 135 -7.57 -14.44 -29.88
C LEU A 135 -8.12 -15.60 -29.03
N MET A 136 -7.95 -16.83 -29.51
CA MET A 136 -8.35 -18.03 -28.76
C MET A 136 -7.61 -18.14 -27.42
N ALA A 137 -6.29 -17.89 -27.42
CA ALA A 137 -5.50 -17.91 -26.19
C ALA A 137 -5.94 -16.84 -25.18
N PHE A 138 -6.31 -15.65 -25.66
CA PHE A 138 -6.86 -14.60 -24.80
C PHE A 138 -8.17 -15.05 -24.13
N THR A 139 -9.08 -15.67 -24.88
CA THR A 139 -10.33 -16.21 -24.34
C THR A 139 -10.07 -17.31 -23.32
N THR A 140 -9.22 -18.29 -23.65
CA THR A 140 -8.84 -19.37 -22.74
C THR A 140 -8.21 -18.86 -21.45
N ALA A 141 -7.34 -17.85 -21.52
CA ALA A 141 -6.74 -17.24 -20.35
C ALA A 141 -7.78 -16.49 -19.49
N SER A 142 -8.76 -15.84 -20.13
CA SER A 142 -9.84 -15.11 -19.45
C SER A 142 -10.86 -16.04 -18.80
N GLU A 143 -11.09 -17.21 -19.39
CA GLU A 143 -11.95 -18.25 -18.83
C GLU A 143 -11.26 -19.11 -17.78
N ASN A 144 -9.94 -18.99 -17.64
CA ASN A 144 -9.14 -19.72 -16.68
C ASN A 144 -9.61 -19.45 -15.23
N LEU A 145 -9.63 -20.51 -14.42
CA LEU A 145 -10.05 -20.44 -13.03
C LEU A 145 -9.24 -19.41 -12.23
N TRP A 146 -7.92 -19.36 -12.43
CA TRP A 146 -7.01 -18.44 -11.74
C TRP A 146 -7.26 -16.98 -12.11
N PHE A 147 -7.63 -16.73 -13.37
CA PHE A 147 -8.02 -15.38 -13.81
C PHE A 147 -9.32 -14.95 -13.14
N LYS A 148 -10.38 -15.78 -13.21
CA LYS A 148 -11.68 -15.46 -12.62
C LYS A 148 -11.59 -15.31 -11.10
N SER A 149 -10.91 -16.22 -10.41
CA SER A 149 -10.73 -16.15 -8.96
C SER A 149 -9.94 -14.90 -8.54
N GLY A 150 -8.87 -14.56 -9.28
CA GLY A 150 -8.13 -13.32 -9.10
C GLY A 150 -9.01 -12.08 -9.28
N MET A 151 -9.87 -12.05 -10.30
CA MET A 151 -10.78 -10.91 -10.53
C MET A 151 -11.86 -10.78 -9.45
N TYR A 152 -12.41 -11.88 -8.94
CA TYR A 152 -13.34 -11.85 -7.81
C TYR A 152 -12.66 -11.42 -6.52
N ALA A 153 -11.47 -11.94 -6.23
CA ALA A 153 -10.67 -11.52 -5.07
C ALA A 153 -10.30 -10.04 -5.16
N ARG A 154 -9.94 -9.54 -6.35
CA ARG A 154 -9.69 -8.11 -6.61
C ARG A 154 -10.91 -7.27 -6.22
N MET A 155 -12.11 -7.69 -6.60
CA MET A 155 -13.34 -6.98 -6.24
C MET A 155 -13.55 -6.95 -4.72
N LEU A 156 -13.42 -8.10 -4.04
CA LEU A 156 -13.54 -8.20 -2.59
C LEU A 156 -12.57 -7.26 -1.87
N PHE A 157 -11.28 -7.31 -2.20
CA PHE A 157 -10.28 -6.43 -1.61
C PHE A 157 -10.48 -4.96 -2.01
N GLY A 158 -11.06 -4.69 -3.17
CA GLY A 158 -11.49 -3.36 -3.57
C GLY A 158 -12.60 -2.79 -2.68
N VAL A 159 -13.56 -3.60 -2.27
CA VAL A 159 -14.58 -3.18 -1.28
C VAL A 159 -13.95 -2.90 0.08
N ILE A 160 -13.01 -3.75 0.53
CA ILE A 160 -12.26 -3.53 1.78
C ILE A 160 -11.48 -2.21 1.71
N PHE A 161 -10.81 -1.95 0.58
CA PHE A 161 -10.08 -0.71 0.36
C PHE A 161 -11.01 0.50 0.39
N ALA A 162 -12.16 0.43 -0.29
CA ALA A 162 -13.15 1.50 -0.29
C ALA A 162 -13.70 1.78 1.12
N ALA A 163 -13.97 0.74 1.93
CA ALA A 163 -14.37 0.90 3.32
C ALA A 163 -13.26 1.57 4.16
N GLY A 164 -12.00 1.20 3.92
CA GLY A 164 -10.84 1.83 4.54
C GLY A 164 -10.71 3.32 4.16
N TYR A 165 -11.00 3.68 2.91
CA TYR A 165 -11.01 5.05 2.45
C TYR A 165 -12.08 5.89 3.17
N VAL A 166 -13.30 5.35 3.33
CA VAL A 166 -14.35 6.01 4.11
C VAL A 166 -13.91 6.21 5.56
N ALA A 167 -13.28 5.21 6.18
CA ALA A 167 -12.75 5.33 7.54
C ALA A 167 -11.63 6.38 7.65
N LEU A 168 -10.76 6.48 6.64
CA LEU A 168 -9.71 7.51 6.56
C LEU A 168 -10.32 8.91 6.45
N VAL A 169 -11.27 9.12 5.54
CA VAL A 169 -11.94 10.41 5.35
C VAL A 169 -12.67 10.81 6.63
N TYR A 170 -13.40 9.87 7.24
CA TYR A 170 -14.06 10.08 8.53
C TYR A 170 -13.06 10.48 9.63
N ASP A 171 -11.91 9.81 9.72
CA ASP A 171 -10.88 10.22 10.69
C ASP A 171 -10.40 11.63 10.39
N LEU A 172 -9.98 11.93 9.16
CA LEU A 172 -9.41 13.23 8.79
C LEU A 172 -10.35 14.40 9.07
N LEU A 173 -11.65 14.24 8.79
CA LEU A 173 -12.67 15.27 9.03
C LEU A 173 -13.05 15.40 10.52
N ARG A 174 -12.86 14.36 11.31
CA ARG A 174 -13.21 14.38 12.73
C ARG A 174 -12.18 15.17 13.54
N SER A 175 -12.68 16.10 14.37
CA SER A 175 -11.85 16.83 15.33
C SER A 175 -11.11 15.89 16.26
N PRO A 176 -9.78 15.99 16.37
CA PRO A 176 -9.01 15.16 17.27
C PRO A 176 -9.33 15.51 18.72
N ARG A 177 -9.37 14.48 19.57
CA ARG A 177 -9.51 14.68 21.02
C ARG A 177 -8.14 15.09 21.58
N PRO A 178 -8.06 16.11 22.45
CA PRO A 178 -6.81 16.47 23.11
C PRO A 178 -6.29 15.26 23.90
N ALA A 179 -5.08 14.81 23.59
CA ALA A 179 -4.36 13.81 24.37
C ALA A 179 -3.07 14.44 24.89
N ALA A 180 -2.84 14.36 26.20
CA ALA A 180 -1.62 14.88 26.82
C ALA A 180 -0.39 14.13 26.28
N LEU A 181 0.74 14.84 26.14
CA LEU A 181 2.00 14.22 25.81
C LEU A 181 2.37 13.20 26.91
N PRO A 182 2.74 11.96 26.56
CA PRO A 182 3.30 11.03 27.52
C PRO A 182 4.54 11.67 28.17
N ALA A 183 4.60 11.68 29.50
CA ALA A 183 5.73 12.26 30.25
C ALA A 183 7.07 11.81 29.66
N ALA A 184 7.97 12.76 29.44
CA ALA A 184 9.33 12.48 28.99
C ALA A 184 9.99 11.58 30.04
N GLN A 185 10.49 10.41 29.63
CA GLN A 185 11.34 9.62 30.52
C GLN A 185 12.69 10.36 30.64
N PRO A 186 13.27 10.46 31.85
CA PRO A 186 14.57 11.09 32.02
C PRO A 186 15.58 10.41 31.10
N GLN A 187 16.29 11.21 30.30
CA GLN A 187 17.42 10.74 29.50
C GLN A 187 18.44 10.12 30.47
N PRO A 188 18.84 8.85 30.29
CA PRO A 188 19.98 8.33 31.02
C PRO A 188 21.21 9.17 30.63
N ALA A 189 21.92 9.63 31.66
CA ALA A 189 23.12 10.47 31.54
C ALA A 189 24.25 9.77 30.80
#